data_AF-A0A9E5JP67-F1
#
_entry.id   AF-A0A9E5JP67-F1
#
_cell.length_a   1.000
_cell.length_b   1.000
_cell.length_c   1.000
_cell.angle_alpha   90.00
_cell.angle_beta   90.00
_cell.angle_gamma   90.00
#
_symmetry.space_group_name_H-M   'P 1'
#
loop_
_entity.id
_entity.type
_entity.pdbx_description
1 polymer ?
#
loop_
_entity_poly.entity_id
_entity_poly.type
_entity_poly.pdbx_seq_one_letter_code
_entity_poly.pdbx_strand_id
1 'polypeptide(L)'
;MTPHEVQSQQHQSRLHQLIGAEVSLYTGKLRSYLQYKNIPFTEITASTKVYREIILPRTGVRYIPVLITDDDIALQDTTEIIDFLEQRYPQDSVYPTGACQKLMALLLETYADEWLVIPAMHYRWNYEENREFAIREFGRTAAPTASAEEQLAIGRSNAKPFAGALPRLGVTANNTAAIEKSYLALLSELDNHFQQHLFLFGAKPSIGDFGLFGPLYAHLYRDPYSGRLMQAQAPHVVAWVQRMLQPRSGSGEFLPDDQIPETLLPILSRMFAEQGPVLKATIDQVKNWAANHEDEVIPRAIGELTFHLDGIAATRLTFPYMQWMWQRGYDAYRDMTEVDQRRAQAILAPVPGAAGLLQYPIEQRVKRQHNKLILTQSHSAR
;
A
#
# COMPACT_ATOMS: atom_id res chain seq x y z
N MET A 1 -12.10 20.21 45.42
CA MET A 1 -11.26 19.78 44.29
C MET A 1 -10.31 20.90 43.95
N THR A 2 -9.02 20.64 43.96
CA THR A 2 -8.00 21.63 43.59
C THR A 2 -8.06 21.91 42.08
N PRO A 3 -7.59 23.07 41.58
CA PRO A 3 -7.49 23.33 40.14
C PRO A 3 -6.68 22.25 39.39
N HIS A 4 -5.75 21.60 40.09
CA HIS A 4 -4.95 20.48 39.60
C HIS A 4 -5.78 19.20 39.39
N GLU A 5 -6.81 18.97 40.20
CA GLU A 5 -7.73 17.81 40.10
C GLU A 5 -8.76 18.00 38.97
N VAL A 6 -9.11 19.25 38.65
CA VAL A 6 -10.00 19.58 37.52
C VAL A 6 -9.26 19.48 36.17
N GLN A 7 -7.97 19.83 36.11
CA GLN A 7 -7.14 19.60 34.93
C GLN A 7 -6.86 18.11 34.68
N SER A 8 -6.77 17.28 35.73
CA SER A 8 -6.62 15.83 35.58
C SER A 8 -7.89 15.09 35.16
N GLN A 9 -9.06 15.74 35.20
CA GLN A 9 -10.34 15.17 34.74
C GLN A 9 -10.77 15.67 33.35
N GLN A 10 -10.01 16.58 32.72
CA GLN A 10 -10.26 17.06 31.35
C GLN A 10 -9.42 16.35 30.26
N HIS A 11 -8.49 15.47 30.63
CA HIS A 11 -8.00 14.44 29.71
C HIS A 11 -8.99 13.26 29.71
N GLN A 12 -10.17 13.45 29.13
CA GLN A 12 -10.85 12.33 28.49
C GLN A 12 -9.83 11.74 27.51
N SER A 13 -9.40 10.48 27.70
CA SER A 13 -8.39 9.87 26.84
C SER A 13 -8.84 10.00 25.38
N ARG A 14 -8.26 10.95 24.64
CA ARG A 14 -8.62 11.20 23.26
C ARG A 14 -8.32 9.92 22.50
N LEU A 15 -9.25 9.42 21.70
CA LEU A 15 -8.97 8.28 20.83
C LEU A 15 -8.15 8.74 19.63
N HIS A 16 -7.38 7.83 19.03
CA HIS A 16 -6.80 8.07 17.71
C HIS A 16 -7.92 8.45 16.72
N GLN A 17 -7.60 9.29 15.74
CA GLN A 17 -8.55 9.73 14.71
C GLN A 17 -8.04 9.30 13.35
N LEU A 18 -8.71 8.32 12.73
CA LEU A 18 -8.49 7.93 11.35
C LEU A 18 -9.25 8.89 10.44
N ILE A 19 -8.54 9.79 9.76
CA ILE A 19 -9.13 10.66 8.75
C ILE A 19 -8.97 9.98 7.39
N GLY A 20 -10.09 9.58 6.78
CA GLY A 20 -10.06 8.78 5.55
C GLY A 20 -11.39 8.71 4.81
N ALA A 21 -11.44 7.85 3.80
CA ALA A 21 -12.63 7.59 3.02
C ALA A 21 -12.65 6.16 2.48
N GLU A 22 -13.84 5.55 2.39
CA GLU A 22 -14.01 4.16 1.94
C GLU A 22 -13.52 3.91 0.51
N VAL A 23 -13.52 4.95 -0.33
CA VAL A 23 -13.06 4.89 -1.73
C VAL A 23 -11.52 4.83 -1.85
N SER A 24 -10.79 5.05 -0.75
CA SER A 24 -9.33 5.01 -0.71
C SER A 24 -8.81 3.64 -0.28
N LEU A 25 -7.96 3.05 -1.14
CA LEU A 25 -7.29 1.77 -0.87
C LEU A 25 -6.42 1.84 0.39
N TYR A 26 -5.73 2.95 0.59
CA TYR A 26 -4.87 3.16 1.75
C TYR A 26 -5.68 3.37 3.04
N THR A 27 -6.88 3.98 2.97
CA THR A 27 -7.74 4.07 4.17
C THR A 27 -8.21 2.68 4.59
N GLY A 28 -8.62 1.84 3.63
CA GLY A 28 -9.00 0.44 3.91
C GLY A 28 -7.87 -0.34 4.59
N LYS A 29 -6.64 -0.24 4.06
CA LYS A 29 -5.43 -0.84 4.65
C LYS A 29 -5.25 -0.44 6.12
N LEU A 30 -5.23 0.86 6.43
CA LEU A 30 -5.00 1.33 7.80
C LEU A 30 -6.16 1.00 8.73
N ARG A 31 -7.41 1.10 8.27
CA ARG A 31 -8.59 0.75 9.08
C ARG A 31 -8.55 -0.73 9.50
N SER A 32 -8.26 -1.61 8.55
CA SER A 32 -8.12 -3.05 8.81
C SER A 32 -7.00 -3.32 9.82
N TYR A 33 -5.85 -2.66 9.69
CA TYR A 33 -4.74 -2.77 10.64
C TYR A 33 -5.14 -2.31 12.06
N LEU A 34 -5.75 -1.13 12.20
CA LEU A 34 -6.17 -0.60 13.50
C LEU A 34 -7.17 -1.54 14.20
N GLN A 35 -8.10 -2.11 13.44
CA GLN A 35 -9.06 -3.10 13.94
C GLN A 35 -8.35 -4.39 14.36
N TYR A 36 -7.43 -4.91 13.54
CA TYR A 36 -6.66 -6.11 13.87
C TYR A 36 -5.93 -5.97 15.19
N LYS A 37 -5.22 -4.85 15.37
CA LYS A 37 -4.41 -4.54 16.56
C LYS A 37 -5.25 -4.17 17.78
N ASN A 38 -6.57 -4.12 17.67
CA ASN A 38 -7.48 -3.60 18.68
C ASN A 38 -7.08 -2.19 19.19
N ILE A 39 -6.52 -1.35 18.31
CA ILE A 39 -6.13 0.02 18.66
C ILE A 39 -7.40 0.88 18.66
N PRO A 40 -7.78 1.54 19.77
CA PRO A 40 -8.98 2.36 19.82
C PRO A 40 -8.88 3.60 18.92
N PHE A 41 -9.82 3.76 17.98
CA PHE A 41 -9.88 4.94 17.12
C PHE A 41 -11.31 5.38 16.82
N THR A 42 -11.45 6.63 16.42
CA THR A 42 -12.64 7.19 15.78
C THR A 42 -12.35 7.47 14.32
N GLU A 43 -13.34 7.29 13.46
CA GLU A 43 -13.18 7.59 12.04
C GLU A 43 -13.80 8.95 11.69
N ILE A 44 -13.06 9.75 10.92
CA ILE A 44 -13.47 11.06 10.43
C ILE A 44 -13.47 11.02 8.90
N THR A 45 -14.63 11.25 8.30
CA THR A 45 -14.76 11.35 6.84
C THR A 45 -13.91 12.51 6.31
N ALA A 46 -13.04 12.22 5.35
CA ALA A 46 -12.18 13.18 4.66
C ALA A 46 -12.97 14.07 3.68
N SER A 47 -13.90 14.86 4.21
CA SER A 47 -14.70 15.83 3.46
C SER A 47 -13.85 17.00 2.97
N THR A 48 -14.39 17.80 2.04
CA THR A 48 -13.73 19.02 1.54
C THR A 48 -13.33 19.97 2.67
N LYS A 49 -14.17 20.05 3.72
CA LYS A 49 -13.90 20.84 4.93
C LYS A 49 -12.71 20.28 5.70
N VAL A 50 -12.71 18.97 5.98
CA VAL A 50 -11.63 18.29 6.71
C VAL A 50 -10.29 18.38 5.97
N TYR A 51 -10.30 18.27 4.63
CA TYR A 51 -9.09 18.50 3.83
C TYR A 51 -8.50 19.89 4.04
N ARG A 52 -9.36 20.92 4.07
CA ARG A 52 -8.96 22.33 4.19
C ARG A 52 -8.52 22.69 5.60
N GLU A 53 -9.25 22.23 6.60
CA GLU A 53 -9.10 22.66 7.99
C GLU A 53 -8.16 21.78 8.81
N ILE A 54 -7.97 20.51 8.43
CA ILE A 54 -7.18 19.55 9.20
C ILE A 54 -6.04 18.97 8.38
N ILE A 55 -6.33 18.25 7.29
CA ILE A 55 -5.29 17.48 6.56
C ILE A 55 -4.19 18.40 6.04
N LEU A 56 -4.54 19.42 5.25
CA LEU A 56 -3.53 20.28 4.63
C LEU A 56 -2.72 21.09 5.68
N PRO A 57 -3.34 21.77 6.67
CA PRO A 57 -2.59 22.50 7.69
C PRO A 57 -1.69 21.61 8.55
N ARG A 58 -2.11 20.38 8.86
CA ARG A 58 -1.35 19.48 9.75
C ARG A 58 -0.27 18.68 9.05
N THR A 59 -0.43 18.37 7.76
CA THR A 59 0.46 17.46 7.03
C THR A 59 1.23 18.11 5.88
N GLY A 60 0.80 19.29 5.42
CA GLY A 60 1.36 19.95 4.23
C GLY A 60 1.02 19.26 2.90
N VAL A 61 0.24 18.18 2.92
CA VAL A 61 -0.15 17.40 1.74
C VAL A 61 -1.67 17.20 1.68
N ARG A 62 -2.18 16.68 0.57
CA ARG A 62 -3.61 16.43 0.34
C ARG A 62 -3.87 14.94 0.12
N TYR A 63 -3.30 14.10 0.98
CA TYR A 63 -3.40 12.65 0.88
C TYR A 63 -4.13 12.07 2.10
N ILE A 64 -4.86 10.99 1.87
CA ILE A 64 -5.49 10.18 2.91
C ILE A 64 -4.99 8.74 2.80
N PRO A 65 -4.95 7.99 3.91
CA PRO A 65 -5.39 8.39 5.25
C PRO A 65 -4.39 9.29 5.98
N VAL A 66 -4.89 9.98 7.00
CA VAL A 66 -4.11 10.65 8.04
C VAL A 66 -4.56 10.08 9.38
N LEU A 67 -3.61 9.73 10.24
CA LEU A 67 -3.87 9.39 11.64
C LEU A 67 -3.50 10.60 12.50
N ILE A 68 -4.46 11.14 13.25
CA ILE A 68 -4.15 12.03 14.37
C ILE A 68 -4.12 11.15 15.61
N THR A 69 -2.98 11.07 16.29
CA THR A 69 -2.86 10.22 17.46
C THR A 69 -3.65 10.77 18.65
N ASP A 70 -3.87 9.93 19.66
CA ASP A 70 -4.41 10.31 20.97
C ASP A 70 -3.61 11.42 21.67
N ASP A 71 -2.32 11.54 21.37
CA ASP A 71 -1.41 12.63 21.79
C ASP A 71 -1.22 13.75 20.74
N ASP A 72 -2.15 13.87 19.78
CA ASP A 72 -2.24 14.95 18.77
C ASP A 72 -1.06 15.04 17.79
N ILE A 73 -0.39 13.94 17.49
CA ILE A 73 0.60 13.83 16.42
C ILE A 73 -0.12 13.51 15.10
N ALA A 74 0.16 14.27 14.05
CA ALA A 74 -0.40 14.01 12.72
C ALA A 74 0.56 13.18 11.86
N LEU A 75 0.16 11.97 11.50
CA LEU A 75 0.92 11.03 10.68
C LEU A 75 0.19 10.80 9.35
N GLN A 76 0.93 10.79 8.25
CA GLN A 76 0.39 10.51 6.92
C GLN A 76 1.24 9.46 6.24
N ASP A 77 0.56 8.58 5.49
CA ASP A 77 1.07 7.36 4.82
C ASP A 77 0.92 6.12 5.69
N THR A 78 0.30 5.10 5.12
CA THR A 78 -0.09 3.91 5.88
C THR A 78 1.12 3.14 6.38
N THR A 79 2.20 3.11 5.62
CA THR A 79 3.41 2.39 6.00
C THR A 79 4.12 3.09 7.16
N GLU A 80 4.31 4.42 7.11
CA GLU A 80 4.85 5.17 8.26
C GLU A 80 3.93 5.11 9.48
N ILE A 81 2.61 5.19 9.29
CA ILE A 81 1.65 5.10 10.38
C ILE A 81 1.73 3.73 11.05
N ILE A 82 1.77 2.63 10.28
CA ILE A 82 1.88 1.29 10.82
C ILE A 82 3.23 1.10 11.53
N ASP A 83 4.34 1.54 10.93
CA ASP A 83 5.67 1.48 11.58
C ASP A 83 5.67 2.21 12.94
N PHE A 84 5.05 3.39 13.02
CA PHE A 84 4.90 4.15 14.26
C PHE A 84 4.06 3.39 15.30
N LEU A 85 2.93 2.83 14.88
CA LEU A 85 2.01 2.12 15.78
C LEU A 85 2.56 0.78 16.25
N GLU A 86 3.34 0.08 15.43
CA GLU A 86 3.99 -1.18 15.82
C GLU A 86 5.05 -0.97 16.91
N GLN A 87 5.73 0.19 16.92
CA GLN A 87 6.61 0.57 18.03
C GLN A 87 5.83 0.89 19.31
N ARG A 88 4.69 1.56 19.18
CA ARG A 88 3.84 1.96 20.31
C ARG A 88 3.01 0.80 20.89
N TYR A 89 2.63 -0.16 20.06
CA TYR A 89 1.77 -1.30 20.38
C TYR A 89 2.40 -2.62 19.89
N PRO A 90 3.44 -3.13 20.57
CA PRO A 90 4.25 -4.25 20.06
C PRO A 90 3.57 -5.63 20.11
N GLN A 91 2.46 -5.77 20.84
CA GLN A 91 1.72 -7.03 20.95
C GLN A 91 1.03 -7.39 19.64
N ASP A 92 0.98 -8.67 19.26
CA ASP A 92 0.40 -9.12 17.98
C ASP A 92 0.95 -8.36 16.77
N SER A 93 2.27 -8.26 16.69
CA SER A 93 2.96 -7.61 15.55
C SER A 93 2.52 -8.21 14.21
N VAL A 94 2.37 -7.32 13.21
CA VAL A 94 2.08 -7.70 11.82
C VAL A 94 3.36 -8.00 11.01
N TYR A 95 4.52 -7.78 11.62
CA TYR A 95 5.81 -8.18 11.07
C TYR A 95 6.16 -9.59 11.56
N PRO A 96 6.34 -10.57 10.66
CA PRO A 96 6.86 -11.87 11.03
C PRO A 96 8.19 -11.76 11.79
N THR A 97 8.39 -12.64 12.77
CA THR A 97 9.64 -12.71 13.55
C THR A 97 10.75 -13.42 12.78
N GLY A 98 10.39 -14.40 11.95
CA GLY A 98 11.29 -15.08 11.04
C GLY A 98 11.77 -14.15 9.91
N ALA A 99 13.06 -14.24 9.59
CA ALA A 99 13.71 -13.34 8.65
C ALA A 99 13.15 -13.48 7.22
N CYS A 100 12.96 -14.71 6.74
CA CYS A 100 12.44 -14.98 5.39
C CYS A 100 11.00 -14.48 5.25
N GLN A 101 10.11 -14.83 6.18
CA GLN A 101 8.72 -14.38 6.16
C GLN A 101 8.63 -12.85 6.24
N LYS A 102 9.46 -12.21 7.09
CA LYS A 102 9.51 -10.76 7.18
C LYS A 102 9.92 -10.12 5.86
N LEU A 103 10.96 -10.65 5.20
CA LEU A 103 11.37 -10.19 3.88
C LEU A 103 10.22 -10.33 2.88
N MET A 104 9.64 -11.52 2.74
CA MET A 104 8.55 -11.74 1.77
C MET A 104 7.34 -10.84 2.05
N ALA A 105 7.01 -10.59 3.33
CA ALA A 105 5.93 -9.69 3.70
C ALA A 105 6.18 -8.24 3.25
N LEU A 106 7.41 -7.74 3.41
CA LEU A 106 7.82 -6.40 2.96
C LEU A 106 7.85 -6.28 1.42
N LEU A 107 8.30 -7.34 0.73
CA LEU A 107 8.25 -7.41 -0.72
C LEU A 107 6.80 -7.36 -1.24
N LEU A 108 5.91 -8.15 -0.63
CA LEU A 108 4.49 -8.19 -1.00
C LEU A 108 3.75 -6.88 -0.65
N GLU A 109 4.11 -6.20 0.45
CA GLU A 109 3.61 -4.84 0.72
C GLU A 109 4.02 -3.87 -0.38
N THR A 110 5.31 -3.89 -0.78
CA THR A 110 5.83 -3.06 -1.89
C THR A 110 5.12 -3.35 -3.21
N TYR A 111 4.86 -4.62 -3.50
CA TYR A 111 4.11 -5.04 -4.68
C TYR A 111 2.68 -4.50 -4.66
N ALA A 112 1.98 -4.66 -3.54
CA ALA A 112 0.61 -4.24 -3.40
C ALA A 112 0.43 -2.72 -3.49
N ASP A 113 1.24 -1.96 -2.75
CA ASP A 113 1.07 -0.50 -2.65
C ASP A 113 1.49 0.22 -3.93
N GLU A 114 2.48 -0.32 -4.67
CA GLU A 114 3.11 0.39 -5.79
C GLU A 114 2.85 -0.21 -7.18
N TRP A 115 2.46 -1.48 -7.27
CA TRP A 115 2.17 -2.16 -8.54
C TRP A 115 0.67 -2.41 -8.74
N LEU A 116 -0.03 -2.94 -7.72
CA LEU A 116 -1.45 -3.28 -7.85
C LEU A 116 -2.37 -2.06 -7.98
N VAL A 117 -1.85 -0.86 -7.81
CA VAL A 117 -2.52 0.38 -8.20
C VAL A 117 -2.86 0.42 -9.70
N ILE A 118 -2.09 -0.26 -10.56
CA ILE A 118 -2.33 -0.32 -12.01
C ILE A 118 -3.67 -1.00 -12.32
N PRO A 119 -3.90 -2.29 -11.97
CA PRO A 119 -5.19 -2.94 -12.21
C PRO A 119 -6.31 -2.29 -11.41
N ALA A 120 -6.08 -1.87 -10.16
CA ALA A 120 -7.09 -1.20 -9.34
C ALA A 120 -7.64 0.06 -10.02
N MET A 121 -6.76 0.93 -10.52
CA MET A 121 -7.16 2.14 -11.23
C MET A 121 -7.76 1.83 -12.60
N HIS A 122 -7.21 0.85 -13.32
CA HIS A 122 -7.76 0.42 -14.62
C HIS A 122 -9.22 -0.02 -14.48
N TYR A 123 -9.50 -0.99 -13.61
CA TYR A 123 -10.87 -1.49 -13.42
C TYR A 123 -11.81 -0.41 -12.92
N ARG A 124 -11.37 0.48 -12.04
CA ARG A 124 -12.21 1.57 -11.52
C ARG A 124 -12.66 2.54 -12.61
N TRP A 125 -11.74 2.94 -13.49
CA TRP A 125 -11.96 4.10 -14.36
C TRP A 125 -12.30 3.77 -15.81
N ASN A 126 -11.93 2.59 -16.31
CA ASN A 126 -12.22 2.17 -17.69
C ASN A 126 -13.53 1.38 -17.83
N TYR A 127 -14.13 0.95 -16.72
CA TYR A 127 -15.44 0.30 -16.72
C TYR A 127 -16.51 1.28 -16.23
N GLU A 128 -17.50 1.56 -17.08
CA GLU A 128 -18.49 2.63 -16.83
C GLU A 128 -19.25 2.44 -15.51
N GLU A 129 -19.65 1.21 -15.18
CA GLU A 129 -20.36 0.91 -13.94
C GLU A 129 -19.50 1.21 -12.69
N ASN A 130 -18.22 0.84 -12.73
CA ASN A 130 -17.26 1.15 -11.66
C ASN A 130 -17.01 2.65 -11.56
N ARG A 131 -16.88 3.32 -12.71
CA ARG A 131 -16.64 4.75 -12.80
C ARG A 131 -17.77 5.55 -12.18
N GLU A 132 -19.01 5.22 -12.50
CA GLU A 132 -20.19 5.89 -11.96
C GLU A 132 -20.37 5.60 -10.46
N PHE A 133 -20.06 4.38 -10.01
CA PHE A 133 -20.00 4.06 -8.58
C PHE A 133 -18.96 4.94 -7.86
N ALA A 134 -17.72 4.97 -8.35
CA ALA A 134 -16.65 5.74 -7.74
C ALA A 134 -16.99 7.24 -7.68
N ILE A 135 -17.52 7.82 -8.76
CA ILE A 135 -17.95 9.23 -8.81
C ILE A 135 -18.94 9.55 -7.68
N ARG A 136 -19.94 8.68 -7.45
CA ARG A 136 -20.91 8.87 -6.36
C ARG A 136 -20.25 8.80 -4.99
N GLU A 137 -19.32 7.87 -4.79
CA GLU A 137 -18.56 7.75 -3.53
C GLU A 137 -17.68 8.98 -3.26
N PHE A 138 -17.01 9.53 -4.30
CA PHE A 138 -16.27 10.78 -4.20
C PHE A 138 -17.18 11.95 -3.78
N GLY A 139 -18.38 12.03 -4.36
CA GLY A 139 -19.38 13.04 -4.03
C GLY A 139 -19.86 12.98 -2.59
N ARG A 140 -20.32 11.79 -2.15
CA ARG A 140 -20.78 11.53 -0.78
C ARG A 140 -19.70 11.81 0.26
N THR A 141 -18.46 11.41 -0.03
CA THR A 141 -17.32 11.66 0.87
C THR A 141 -17.03 13.16 0.98
N ALA A 142 -16.98 13.86 -0.14
CA ALA A 142 -16.54 15.25 -0.20
C ALA A 142 -17.58 16.23 0.40
N ALA A 143 -18.87 15.90 0.30
CA ALA A 143 -20.00 16.73 0.74
C ALA A 143 -21.14 15.87 1.34
N PRO A 144 -20.93 15.26 2.53
CA PRO A 144 -21.86 14.28 3.09
C PRO A 144 -23.24 14.84 3.44
N THR A 145 -23.36 16.15 3.64
CA THR A 145 -24.63 16.84 3.98
C THR A 145 -25.31 17.52 2.79
N ALA A 146 -24.71 17.48 1.59
CA ALA A 146 -25.27 18.09 0.39
C ALA A 146 -26.35 17.19 -0.25
N SER A 147 -27.15 17.75 -1.15
CA SER A 147 -28.12 16.97 -1.93
C SER A 147 -27.43 15.97 -2.87
N ALA A 148 -28.16 14.94 -3.31
CA ALA A 148 -27.61 13.93 -4.22
C ALA A 148 -27.12 14.51 -5.56
N GLU A 149 -27.76 15.57 -6.06
CA GLU A 149 -27.36 16.28 -7.28
C GLU A 149 -26.04 17.03 -7.08
N GLU A 150 -25.92 17.78 -5.98
CA GLU A 150 -24.68 18.49 -5.62
C GLU A 150 -23.53 17.50 -5.38
N GLN A 151 -23.79 16.41 -4.65
CA GLN A 151 -22.80 15.34 -4.45
C GLN A 151 -22.33 14.77 -5.78
N LEU A 152 -23.22 14.51 -6.73
CA LEU A 152 -22.85 13.99 -8.04
C LEU A 152 -21.98 15.00 -8.82
N ALA A 153 -22.34 16.29 -8.81
CA ALA A 153 -21.54 17.34 -9.45
C ALA A 153 -20.14 17.45 -8.83
N ILE A 154 -20.05 17.44 -7.50
CA ILE A 154 -18.77 17.44 -6.76
C ILE A 154 -17.96 16.18 -7.06
N GLY A 155 -18.62 15.02 -7.08
CA GLY A 155 -18.02 13.73 -7.39
C GLY A 155 -17.37 13.71 -8.76
N ARG A 156 -18.05 14.24 -9.80
CA ARG A 156 -17.50 14.36 -11.16
C ARG A 156 -16.25 15.23 -11.20
N SER A 157 -16.25 16.35 -10.46
CA SER A 157 -15.09 17.24 -10.36
C SER A 157 -13.92 16.57 -9.65
N ASN A 158 -14.17 15.99 -8.47
CA ASN A 158 -13.14 15.39 -7.62
C ASN A 158 -12.55 14.10 -8.18
N ALA A 159 -13.32 13.34 -8.97
CA ALA A 159 -12.86 12.13 -9.65
C ALA A 159 -11.92 12.42 -10.83
N LYS A 160 -12.02 13.60 -11.46
CA LYS A 160 -11.29 13.92 -12.71
C LYS A 160 -9.76 13.75 -12.60
N PRO A 161 -9.08 14.20 -11.54
CA PRO A 161 -7.64 13.99 -11.40
C PRO A 161 -7.25 12.51 -11.29
N PHE A 162 -8.10 11.68 -10.68
CA PHE A 162 -7.85 10.25 -10.51
C PHE A 162 -8.04 9.48 -11.82
N ALA A 163 -9.14 9.73 -12.53
CA ALA A 163 -9.33 9.18 -13.88
C ALA A 163 -8.23 9.65 -14.84
N GLY A 164 -7.83 10.93 -14.74
CA GLY A 164 -6.73 11.51 -15.53
C GLY A 164 -5.33 11.02 -15.15
N ALA A 165 -5.18 10.23 -14.08
CA ALA A 165 -3.89 9.66 -13.67
C ALA A 165 -3.55 8.36 -14.40
N LEU A 166 -4.51 7.73 -15.10
CA LEU A 166 -4.30 6.45 -15.79
C LEU A 166 -3.06 6.45 -16.71
N PRO A 167 -2.83 7.43 -17.61
CA PRO A 167 -1.65 7.41 -18.47
C PRO A 167 -0.34 7.56 -17.68
N ARG A 168 -0.36 8.30 -16.56
CA ARG A 168 0.82 8.47 -15.68
C ARG A 168 1.19 7.19 -14.94
N LEU A 169 0.22 6.31 -14.72
CA LEU A 169 0.42 4.95 -14.20
C LEU A 169 0.75 3.96 -15.33
N GLY A 170 0.74 4.40 -16.58
CA GLY A 170 0.94 3.57 -17.75
C GLY A 170 -0.24 2.71 -18.14
N VAL A 171 -1.45 3.06 -17.70
CA VAL A 171 -2.69 2.44 -18.17
C VAL A 171 -3.14 3.17 -19.43
N THR A 172 -3.14 2.46 -20.56
CA THR A 172 -3.52 2.95 -21.88
C THR A 172 -4.41 1.94 -22.58
N ALA A 173 -5.12 2.35 -23.64
CA ALA A 173 -5.94 1.43 -24.43
C ALA A 173 -5.14 0.26 -25.04
N ASN A 174 -3.83 0.44 -25.26
CA ASN A 174 -2.97 -0.58 -25.86
C ASN A 174 -2.62 -1.73 -24.91
N ASN A 175 -2.68 -1.52 -23.59
CA ASN A 175 -2.23 -2.51 -22.61
C ASN A 175 -3.31 -2.93 -21.59
N THR A 176 -4.57 -2.48 -21.73
CA THR A 176 -5.65 -2.91 -20.82
C THR A 176 -5.81 -4.43 -20.79
N ALA A 177 -5.80 -5.09 -21.95
CA ALA A 177 -5.91 -6.55 -22.02
C ALA A 177 -4.75 -7.27 -21.29
N ALA A 178 -3.53 -6.72 -21.36
CA ALA A 178 -2.38 -7.26 -20.65
C ALA A 178 -2.48 -7.03 -19.13
N ILE A 179 -2.99 -5.87 -18.71
CA ILE A 179 -3.27 -5.57 -17.29
C ILE A 179 -4.32 -6.53 -16.73
N GLU A 180 -5.41 -6.75 -17.47
CA GLU A 180 -6.48 -7.67 -17.06
C GLU A 180 -5.98 -9.11 -16.98
N LYS A 181 -5.18 -9.56 -17.97
CA LYS A 181 -4.56 -10.89 -17.95
C LYS A 181 -3.63 -11.08 -16.74
N SER A 182 -2.77 -10.10 -16.45
CA SER A 182 -1.90 -10.14 -15.25
C SER A 182 -2.74 -10.19 -13.97
N TYR A 183 -3.76 -9.34 -13.85
CA TYR A 183 -4.63 -9.31 -12.68
C TYR A 183 -5.40 -10.62 -12.48
N LEU A 184 -6.00 -11.18 -13.52
CA LEU A 184 -6.74 -12.44 -13.42
C LEU A 184 -5.82 -13.62 -13.07
N ALA A 185 -4.58 -13.61 -13.58
CA ALA A 185 -3.60 -14.62 -13.21
C ALA A 185 -3.17 -14.47 -11.73
N LEU A 186 -2.90 -13.24 -11.27
CA LEU A 186 -2.66 -12.96 -9.84
C LEU A 186 -3.85 -13.41 -8.98
N LEU A 187 -5.07 -13.16 -9.43
CA LEU A 187 -6.27 -13.50 -8.70
C LEU A 187 -6.43 -15.03 -8.56
N SER A 188 -6.13 -15.79 -9.61
CA SER A 188 -6.06 -17.25 -9.58
C SER A 188 -4.97 -17.76 -8.62
N GLU A 189 -3.78 -17.15 -8.66
CA GLU A 189 -2.66 -17.51 -7.77
C GLU A 189 -3.00 -17.26 -6.29
N LEU A 190 -3.60 -16.10 -5.99
CA LEU A 190 -4.09 -15.76 -4.65
C LEU A 190 -5.24 -16.68 -4.21
N ASP A 191 -6.15 -17.06 -5.12
CA ASP A 191 -7.25 -17.97 -4.78
C ASP A 191 -6.73 -19.36 -4.38
N ASN A 192 -5.79 -19.90 -5.16
CA ASN A 192 -5.12 -21.15 -4.84
C ASN A 192 -4.36 -21.08 -3.51
N HIS A 193 -3.75 -19.93 -3.19
CA HIS A 193 -3.10 -19.72 -1.90
C HIS A 193 -4.11 -19.68 -0.74
N PHE A 194 -5.16 -18.85 -0.84
CA PHE A 194 -6.15 -18.67 0.22
C PHE A 194 -7.13 -19.85 0.37
N GLN A 195 -7.15 -20.77 -0.58
CA GLN A 195 -7.77 -22.09 -0.41
C GLN A 195 -7.04 -22.91 0.68
N GLN A 196 -5.74 -22.69 0.87
CA GLN A 196 -4.88 -23.50 1.75
C GLN A 196 -4.49 -22.76 3.04
N HIS A 197 -4.38 -21.43 2.99
CA HIS A 197 -3.97 -20.60 4.11
C HIS A 197 -4.98 -19.48 4.39
N LEU A 198 -5.15 -19.09 5.66
CA LEU A 198 -6.06 -17.99 6.01
C LEU A 198 -5.47 -16.62 5.66
N PHE A 199 -4.14 -16.52 5.60
CA PHE A 199 -3.34 -15.34 5.30
C PHE A 199 -2.04 -15.76 4.64
N LEU A 200 -1.25 -14.80 4.12
CA LEU A 200 -0.03 -15.08 3.34
C LEU A 200 0.93 -16.08 3.99
N PHE A 201 1.08 -16.01 5.32
CA PHE A 201 2.02 -16.85 6.07
C PHE A 201 1.32 -17.67 7.14
N GLY A 202 0.11 -18.19 6.87
CA GLY A 202 -0.58 -19.14 7.75
C GLY A 202 -1.90 -18.61 8.31
N ALA A 203 -2.00 -18.55 9.64
CA ALA A 203 -3.24 -18.23 10.35
C ALA A 203 -3.26 -16.81 10.95
N LYS A 204 -2.22 -16.02 10.70
CA LYS A 204 -2.06 -14.63 11.16
C LYS A 204 -1.77 -13.68 9.99
N PRO A 205 -2.43 -12.50 9.89
CA PRO A 205 -2.15 -11.54 8.84
C PRO A 205 -0.80 -10.87 9.08
N SER A 206 -0.05 -10.69 8.00
CA SER A 206 1.21 -9.95 7.98
C SER A 206 1.03 -8.56 7.35
N ILE A 207 2.06 -7.71 7.40
CA ILE A 207 2.08 -6.44 6.67
C ILE A 207 1.80 -6.61 5.16
N GLY A 208 2.19 -7.75 4.57
CA GLY A 208 1.90 -8.09 3.18
C GLY A 208 0.39 -8.27 2.94
N ASP A 209 -0.34 -8.86 3.90
CA ASP A 209 -1.80 -9.02 3.82
C ASP A 209 -2.48 -7.65 3.86
N PHE A 210 -2.05 -6.76 4.74
CA PHE A 210 -2.58 -5.38 4.82
C PHE A 210 -2.26 -4.57 3.56
N GLY A 211 -1.06 -4.75 2.99
CA GLY A 211 -0.69 -4.19 1.68
C GLY A 211 -1.65 -4.66 0.59
N LEU A 212 -1.80 -5.97 0.40
CA LEU A 212 -2.71 -6.56 -0.59
C LEU A 212 -4.16 -6.14 -0.38
N PHE A 213 -4.58 -5.99 0.88
CA PHE A 213 -5.97 -5.69 1.22
C PHE A 213 -6.40 -4.35 0.66
N GLY A 214 -5.52 -3.35 0.66
CA GLY A 214 -5.83 -2.01 0.13
C GLY A 214 -6.48 -2.04 -1.26
N PRO A 215 -5.74 -2.39 -2.33
CA PRO A 215 -6.25 -2.40 -3.69
C PRO A 215 -7.33 -3.47 -3.91
N LEU A 216 -7.15 -4.67 -3.33
CA LEU A 216 -8.09 -5.78 -3.52
C LEU A 216 -9.47 -5.48 -2.92
N TYR A 217 -9.53 -4.85 -1.75
CA TYR A 217 -10.78 -4.45 -1.14
C TYR A 217 -11.39 -3.22 -1.83
N ALA A 218 -10.69 -2.09 -1.79
CA ALA A 218 -11.36 -0.81 -1.99
C ALA A 218 -11.76 -0.57 -3.45
N HIS A 219 -11.01 -1.12 -4.42
CA HIS A 219 -11.20 -0.88 -5.86
C HIS A 219 -11.60 -2.15 -6.60
N LEU A 220 -11.03 -3.30 -6.23
CA LEU A 220 -11.25 -4.54 -6.98
C LEU A 220 -12.40 -5.40 -6.42
N TYR A 221 -12.75 -5.29 -5.13
CA TYR A 221 -13.88 -5.99 -4.53
C TYR A 221 -15.12 -5.11 -4.38
N ARG A 222 -14.96 -3.85 -3.93
CA ARG A 222 -16.09 -2.94 -3.71
C ARG A 222 -16.71 -2.40 -4.99
N ASP A 223 -15.91 -2.13 -6.02
CA ASP A 223 -16.44 -1.56 -7.26
C ASP A 223 -17.27 -2.64 -7.99
N PRO A 224 -18.47 -2.32 -8.52
CA PRO A 224 -19.46 -3.33 -8.90
C PRO A 224 -19.00 -4.38 -9.93
N TYR A 225 -18.35 -3.97 -11.02
CA TYR A 225 -17.92 -4.86 -12.09
C TYR A 225 -16.78 -5.77 -11.64
N SER A 226 -15.71 -5.18 -11.10
CA SER A 226 -14.53 -5.91 -10.62
C SER A 226 -14.86 -6.77 -9.40
N GLY A 227 -15.78 -6.32 -8.55
CA GLY A 227 -16.27 -7.10 -7.41
C GLY A 227 -16.99 -8.37 -7.85
N ARG A 228 -17.87 -8.29 -8.85
CA ARG A 228 -18.51 -9.48 -9.45
C ARG A 228 -17.50 -10.39 -10.14
N LEU A 229 -16.51 -9.81 -10.82
CA LEU A 229 -15.42 -10.55 -11.45
C LEU A 229 -14.64 -11.36 -10.41
N MET A 230 -14.27 -10.74 -9.29
CA MET A 230 -13.58 -11.39 -8.18
C MET A 230 -14.43 -12.51 -7.55
N GLN A 231 -15.71 -12.24 -7.30
CA GLN A 231 -16.65 -13.24 -6.75
C GLN A 231 -16.79 -14.46 -7.66
N ALA A 232 -16.80 -14.27 -8.98
CA ALA A 232 -16.95 -15.35 -9.93
C ALA A 232 -15.67 -16.19 -10.09
N GLN A 233 -14.49 -15.57 -10.03
CA GLN A 233 -13.23 -16.24 -10.36
C GLN A 233 -12.37 -16.64 -9.16
N ALA A 234 -12.57 -16.01 -8.00
CA ALA A 234 -11.72 -16.23 -6.83
C ALA A 234 -12.48 -16.13 -5.50
N PRO A 235 -13.32 -17.14 -5.19
CA PRO A 235 -14.12 -17.16 -3.97
C PRO A 235 -13.29 -17.19 -2.67
N HIS A 236 -12.09 -17.77 -2.67
CA HIS A 236 -11.20 -17.79 -1.50
C HIS A 236 -10.54 -16.43 -1.28
N VAL A 237 -10.25 -15.69 -2.36
CA VAL A 237 -9.85 -14.28 -2.24
C VAL A 237 -10.98 -13.45 -1.64
N VAL A 238 -12.24 -13.67 -2.05
CA VAL A 238 -13.40 -13.01 -1.42
C VAL A 238 -13.51 -13.34 0.06
N ALA A 239 -13.35 -14.62 0.44
CA ALA A 239 -13.36 -15.02 1.84
C ALA A 239 -12.23 -14.37 2.64
N TRP A 240 -11.05 -14.21 2.04
CA TRP A 240 -9.93 -13.47 2.63
C TRP A 240 -10.20 -11.96 2.76
N VAL A 241 -10.77 -11.30 1.75
CA VAL A 241 -11.19 -9.89 1.83
C VAL A 241 -12.21 -9.70 2.96
N GLN A 242 -13.20 -10.58 3.07
CA GLN A 242 -14.20 -10.53 4.14
C GLN A 242 -13.59 -10.73 5.53
N ARG A 243 -12.58 -11.58 5.65
CA ARG A 243 -11.80 -11.75 6.89
C ARG A 243 -11.01 -10.50 7.23
N MET A 244 -10.35 -9.89 6.25
CA MET A 244 -9.57 -8.66 6.40
C MET A 244 -10.42 -7.40 6.62
N LEU A 245 -11.74 -7.45 6.37
CA LEU A 245 -12.68 -6.38 6.75
C LEU A 245 -12.90 -6.28 8.25
N GLN A 246 -12.75 -7.39 8.99
CA GLN A 246 -12.89 -7.46 10.44
C GLN A 246 -11.87 -8.48 11.01
N PRO A 247 -10.57 -8.22 10.84
CA PRO A 247 -9.54 -9.15 11.26
C PRO A 247 -9.50 -9.22 12.78
N ARG A 248 -9.20 -10.40 13.34
CA ARG A 248 -9.18 -10.62 14.79
C ARG A 248 -7.75 -10.85 15.27
N SER A 249 -7.29 -10.07 16.23
CA SER A 249 -6.03 -10.36 16.94
C SER A 249 -6.08 -11.71 17.64
N GLY A 250 -4.93 -12.35 17.81
CA GLY A 250 -4.80 -13.62 18.54
C GLY A 250 -5.52 -14.82 17.91
N SER A 251 -5.99 -14.73 16.65
CA SER A 251 -6.73 -15.82 15.99
C SER A 251 -5.85 -16.90 15.34
N GLY A 252 -4.54 -16.84 15.50
CA GLY A 252 -3.60 -17.77 14.89
C GLY A 252 -2.16 -17.27 14.90
N GLU A 253 -1.26 -18.10 14.40
CA GLU A 253 0.19 -17.83 14.32
C GLU A 253 0.66 -17.76 12.87
N PHE A 254 1.83 -17.14 12.67
CA PHE A 254 2.58 -17.34 11.43
C PHE A 254 3.05 -18.81 11.35
N LEU A 255 3.33 -19.28 10.13
CA LEU A 255 3.82 -20.64 9.93
C LEU A 255 5.14 -20.85 10.69
N PRO A 256 5.32 -22.03 11.32
CA PRO A 256 6.50 -22.32 12.12
C PRO A 256 7.76 -22.34 11.25
N ASP A 257 8.90 -22.29 11.94
CA ASP A 257 10.22 -22.42 11.34
C ASP A 257 10.50 -21.42 10.21
N ASP A 258 9.81 -20.27 10.17
CA ASP A 258 9.97 -19.25 9.12
C ASP A 258 9.67 -19.80 7.70
N GLN A 259 8.74 -20.75 7.61
CA GLN A 259 8.34 -21.41 6.37
C GLN A 259 7.62 -20.44 5.41
N ILE A 260 8.00 -20.49 4.13
CA ILE A 260 7.30 -19.79 3.05
C ILE A 260 6.44 -20.81 2.29
N PRO A 261 5.12 -20.60 2.18
CA PRO A 261 4.27 -21.46 1.36
C PRO A 261 4.71 -21.49 -0.10
N GLU A 262 4.80 -22.68 -0.69
CA GLU A 262 5.14 -22.85 -2.11
C GLU A 262 4.13 -22.12 -3.03
N THR A 263 2.88 -22.00 -2.58
CA THR A 263 1.81 -21.27 -3.26
C THR A 263 2.07 -19.77 -3.40
N LEU A 264 3.02 -19.19 -2.67
CA LEU A 264 3.46 -17.80 -2.85
C LEU A 264 4.49 -17.64 -3.99
N LEU A 265 5.16 -18.71 -4.43
CA LEU A 265 6.22 -18.62 -5.44
C LEU A 265 5.72 -18.09 -6.81
N PRO A 266 4.52 -18.47 -7.31
CA PRO A 266 3.96 -17.86 -8.52
C PRO A 266 3.71 -16.35 -8.37
N ILE A 267 3.19 -15.91 -7.21
CA ILE A 267 2.91 -14.50 -6.92
C ILE A 267 4.21 -13.69 -6.88
N LEU A 268 5.24 -14.21 -6.21
CA LEU A 268 6.57 -13.61 -6.19
C LEU A 268 7.20 -13.58 -7.60
N SER A 269 7.05 -14.65 -8.37
CA SER A 269 7.52 -14.69 -9.77
C SER A 269 6.87 -13.62 -10.62
N ARG A 270 5.56 -13.39 -10.45
CA ARG A 270 4.84 -12.29 -11.10
C ARG A 270 5.38 -10.93 -10.67
N MET A 271 5.51 -10.69 -9.36
CA MET A 271 6.07 -9.44 -8.83
C MET A 271 7.44 -9.14 -9.46
N PHE A 272 8.37 -10.09 -9.44
CA PHE A 272 9.71 -9.84 -9.95
C PHE A 272 9.77 -9.74 -11.48
N ALA A 273 8.90 -10.44 -12.21
CA ALA A 273 8.82 -10.31 -13.67
C ALA A 273 8.25 -8.95 -14.11
N GLU A 274 7.20 -8.47 -13.43
CA GLU A 274 6.44 -7.29 -13.85
C GLU A 274 6.94 -6.00 -13.18
N GLN A 275 7.09 -6.01 -11.85
CA GLN A 275 7.50 -4.85 -11.05
C GLN A 275 9.04 -4.76 -10.93
N GLY A 276 9.75 -5.89 -10.96
CA GLY A 276 11.20 -5.93 -10.73
C GLY A 276 12.02 -5.00 -11.64
N PRO A 277 11.83 -5.03 -12.97
CA PRO A 277 12.50 -4.10 -13.89
C PRO A 277 12.17 -2.63 -13.60
N VAL A 278 10.94 -2.34 -13.17
CA VAL A 278 10.49 -0.99 -12.83
C VAL A 278 11.16 -0.48 -11.55
N LEU A 279 11.31 -1.34 -10.54
CA LEU A 279 12.04 -1.02 -9.32
C LEU A 279 13.50 -0.71 -9.62
N LYS A 280 14.16 -1.55 -10.42
CA LYS A 280 15.53 -1.32 -10.85
C LYS A 280 15.68 0.01 -11.61
N ALA A 281 14.82 0.26 -12.60
CA ALA A 281 14.84 1.51 -13.36
C ALA A 281 14.56 2.73 -12.48
N THR A 282 13.71 2.60 -11.46
CA THR A 282 13.45 3.67 -10.49
C THR A 282 14.70 3.98 -9.67
N ILE A 283 15.40 2.96 -9.17
CA ILE A 283 16.67 3.13 -8.44
C ILE A 283 17.69 3.88 -9.31
N ASP A 284 17.82 3.47 -10.57
CA ASP A 284 18.73 4.11 -11.53
C ASP A 284 18.35 5.57 -11.78
N GLN A 285 17.06 5.87 -11.93
CA GLN A 285 16.59 7.24 -12.14
C GLN A 285 16.72 8.13 -10.90
N VAL A 286 16.51 7.60 -9.69
CA VAL A 286 16.73 8.37 -8.45
C VAL A 286 18.21 8.71 -8.29
N LYS A 287 19.11 7.75 -8.54
CA LYS A 287 20.56 7.99 -8.57
C LYS A 287 20.91 9.08 -9.58
N ASN A 288 20.41 8.98 -10.80
CA ASN A 288 20.67 9.98 -11.85
C ASN A 288 20.07 11.35 -11.49
N TRP A 289 18.87 11.39 -10.92
CA TRP A 289 18.23 12.64 -10.49
C TRP A 289 19.08 13.35 -9.43
N ALA A 290 19.53 12.62 -8.41
CA ALA A 290 20.37 13.16 -7.34
C ALA A 290 21.73 13.66 -7.83
N ALA A 291 22.31 13.03 -8.87
CA ALA A 291 23.56 13.49 -9.45
C ALA A 291 23.43 14.82 -10.24
N ASN A 292 22.21 15.21 -10.62
CA ASN A 292 21.93 16.36 -11.49
C ASN A 292 21.10 17.46 -10.81
N HIS A 293 20.77 17.32 -9.53
CA HIS A 293 19.98 18.29 -8.77
C HIS A 293 20.60 18.53 -7.40
N GLU A 294 20.60 19.79 -6.96
CA GLU A 294 21.06 20.19 -5.62
C GLU A 294 19.94 20.09 -4.57
N ASP A 295 18.68 19.95 -5.01
CA ASP A 295 17.52 19.85 -4.14
C ASP A 295 17.52 18.53 -3.34
N GLU A 296 17.38 18.62 -2.02
CA GLU A 296 17.20 17.43 -1.18
C GLU A 296 15.81 16.82 -1.35
N VAL A 297 14.80 17.63 -1.66
CA VAL A 297 13.40 17.19 -1.78
C VAL A 297 13.15 16.65 -3.18
N ILE A 298 12.83 15.37 -3.26
CA ILE A 298 12.56 14.70 -4.53
C ILE A 298 11.11 14.95 -4.93
N PRO A 299 10.85 15.43 -6.17
CA PRO A 299 9.51 15.53 -6.71
C PRO A 299 8.77 14.18 -6.70
N ARG A 300 7.44 14.22 -6.71
CA ARG A 300 6.60 13.01 -6.73
C ARG A 300 6.89 12.11 -7.96
N ALA A 301 7.27 12.73 -9.07
CA ALA A 301 7.72 12.04 -10.27
C ALA A 301 8.94 12.75 -10.85
N ILE A 302 9.94 11.99 -11.30
CA ILE A 302 11.25 12.51 -11.76
C ILE A 302 11.59 12.13 -13.20
N GLY A 303 10.65 11.50 -13.91
CA GLY A 303 10.86 11.02 -15.27
C GLY A 303 9.79 10.03 -15.68
N GLU A 304 10.09 9.29 -16.74
CA GLU A 304 9.27 8.20 -17.26
C GLU A 304 10.11 6.94 -17.41
N LEU A 305 9.48 5.78 -17.32
CA LEU A 305 10.10 4.49 -17.57
C LEU A 305 9.15 3.60 -18.37
N THR A 306 9.74 2.67 -19.11
CA THR A 306 9.01 1.63 -19.85
C THR A 306 8.96 0.35 -19.01
N PHE A 307 7.78 -0.27 -18.97
CA PHE A 307 7.57 -1.59 -18.39
C PHE A 307 6.88 -2.50 -19.41
N HIS A 308 6.92 -3.81 -19.15
CA HIS A 308 6.32 -4.81 -20.03
C HIS A 308 5.31 -5.65 -19.25
N LEU A 309 4.12 -5.82 -19.80
CA LEU A 309 3.11 -6.77 -19.33
C LEU A 309 2.69 -7.65 -20.48
N ASP A 310 2.80 -8.97 -20.32
CA ASP A 310 2.47 -9.94 -21.38
C ASP A 310 3.14 -9.63 -22.73
N GLY A 311 4.39 -9.17 -22.70
CA GLY A 311 5.15 -8.76 -23.89
C GLY A 311 4.77 -7.39 -24.46
N ILE A 312 3.73 -6.72 -23.94
CA ILE A 312 3.31 -5.38 -24.36
C ILE A 312 4.08 -4.32 -23.57
N ALA A 313 4.81 -3.46 -24.29
CA ALA A 313 5.49 -2.31 -23.71
C ALA A 313 4.50 -1.18 -23.41
N ALA A 314 4.66 -0.53 -22.25
CA ALA A 314 3.94 0.67 -21.86
C ALA A 314 4.85 1.61 -21.04
N THR A 315 4.54 2.90 -21.06
CA THR A 315 5.30 3.94 -20.35
C THR A 315 4.51 4.46 -19.16
N ARG A 316 5.18 4.67 -18.02
CA ARG A 316 4.62 5.33 -16.84
C ARG A 316 5.57 6.38 -16.29
N LEU A 317 5.06 7.28 -15.47
CA LEU A 317 5.91 8.14 -14.66
C LEU A 317 6.72 7.28 -13.67
N THR A 318 7.95 7.71 -13.43
CA THR A 318 8.83 7.16 -12.39
C THR A 318 8.47 7.81 -11.07
N PHE A 319 8.02 7.02 -10.10
CA PHE A 319 7.67 7.49 -8.75
C PHE A 319 8.78 7.08 -7.76
N PRO A 320 9.62 8.02 -7.29
CA PRO A 320 10.72 7.72 -6.36
C PRO A 320 10.29 7.04 -5.05
N TYR A 321 9.03 7.21 -4.65
CA TYR A 321 8.47 6.53 -3.49
C TYR A 321 8.56 4.99 -3.59
N MET A 322 8.55 4.42 -4.81
CA MET A 322 8.77 2.98 -5.02
C MET A 322 10.14 2.52 -4.47
N GLN A 323 11.18 3.36 -4.62
CA GLN A 323 12.48 3.05 -4.03
C GLN A 323 12.42 3.07 -2.50
N TRP A 324 11.70 4.02 -1.90
CA TRP A 324 11.55 4.07 -0.44
C TRP A 324 10.89 2.80 0.12
N MET A 325 9.83 2.31 -0.54
CA MET A 325 9.20 1.03 -0.19
C MET A 325 10.18 -0.14 -0.38
N TRP A 326 10.85 -0.21 -1.52
CA TRP A 326 11.82 -1.27 -1.83
C TRP A 326 12.99 -1.32 -0.85
N GLN A 327 13.49 -0.15 -0.41
CA GLN A 327 14.56 -0.06 0.58
C GLN A 327 14.24 -0.82 1.87
N ARG A 328 12.97 -0.90 2.28
CA ARG A 328 12.57 -1.62 3.51
C ARG A 328 12.83 -3.12 3.39
N GLY A 329 12.46 -3.73 2.26
CA GLY A 329 12.78 -5.13 1.97
C GLY A 329 14.27 -5.36 1.71
N TYR A 330 14.92 -4.43 0.99
CA TYR A 330 16.36 -4.47 0.73
C TYR A 330 17.19 -4.45 2.02
N ASP A 331 16.87 -3.56 2.96
CA ASP A 331 17.55 -3.46 4.24
C ASP A 331 17.26 -4.69 5.12
N ALA A 332 15.99 -5.14 5.17
CA ALA A 332 15.63 -6.35 5.90
C ALA A 332 16.41 -7.59 5.42
N TYR A 333 16.68 -7.71 4.12
CA TYR A 333 17.54 -8.78 3.57
C TYR A 333 19.01 -8.61 3.95
N ARG A 334 19.54 -7.38 3.94
CA ARG A 334 20.94 -7.10 4.29
C ARG A 334 21.24 -7.28 5.77
N ASP A 335 20.25 -7.04 6.62
CA ASP A 335 20.36 -7.19 8.08
C ASP A 335 20.22 -8.65 8.55
N MET A 336 19.88 -9.58 7.63
CA MET A 336 19.82 -11.00 7.91
C MET A 336 21.19 -11.61 8.25
N THR A 337 21.17 -12.69 9.03
CA THR A 337 22.36 -13.54 9.17
C THR A 337 22.72 -14.20 7.84
N GLU A 338 23.97 -14.62 7.66
CA GLU A 338 24.36 -15.35 6.43
C GLU A 338 23.54 -16.63 6.20
N VAL A 339 23.11 -17.28 7.29
CA VAL A 339 22.27 -18.49 7.22
C VAL A 339 20.89 -18.13 6.65
N ASP A 340 20.28 -17.07 7.15
CA ASP A 340 18.97 -16.61 6.68
C ASP A 340 19.04 -16.06 5.26
N GLN A 341 20.12 -15.36 4.89
CA GLN A 341 20.33 -14.92 3.50
C GLN A 341 20.43 -16.11 2.54
N ARG A 342 21.21 -17.15 2.89
CA ARG A 342 21.29 -18.38 2.07
C ARG A 342 19.92 -19.06 1.95
N ARG A 343 19.14 -19.07 3.03
CA ARG A 343 17.78 -19.62 3.02
C ARG A 343 16.83 -18.81 2.14
N ALA A 344 16.82 -17.49 2.26
CA ALA A 344 16.03 -16.61 1.41
C ALA A 344 16.41 -16.73 -0.07
N GLN A 345 17.71 -16.85 -0.37
CA GLN A 345 18.21 -17.13 -1.72
C GLN A 345 17.73 -18.48 -2.24
N ALA A 346 17.73 -19.53 -1.43
CA ALA A 346 17.24 -20.85 -1.82
C ALA A 346 15.72 -20.82 -2.13
N ILE A 347 14.94 -20.13 -1.30
CA ILE A 347 13.49 -19.94 -1.51
C ILE A 347 13.21 -19.17 -2.80
N LEU A 348 14.01 -18.14 -3.10
CA LEU A 348 13.84 -17.28 -4.28
C LEU A 348 14.60 -17.78 -5.52
N ALA A 349 15.37 -18.86 -5.44
CA ALA A 349 16.07 -19.46 -6.58
C ALA A 349 15.15 -19.76 -7.78
N PRO A 350 13.91 -20.28 -7.61
CA PRO A 350 12.99 -20.50 -8.73
C PRO A 350 12.30 -19.22 -9.23
N VAL A 351 12.53 -18.05 -8.61
CA VAL A 351 11.86 -16.77 -8.91
C VAL A 351 12.78 -15.90 -9.80
N PRO A 352 12.53 -15.79 -11.12
CA PRO A 352 13.42 -15.08 -12.03
C PRO A 352 13.59 -13.61 -11.64
N GLY A 353 14.84 -13.13 -11.66
CA GLY A 353 15.18 -11.74 -11.34
C GLY A 353 15.25 -11.40 -9.84
N ALA A 354 14.76 -12.27 -8.96
CA ALA A 354 14.70 -12.00 -7.52
C ALA A 354 16.07 -11.78 -6.89
N ALA A 355 16.99 -12.73 -7.08
CA ALA A 355 18.35 -12.64 -6.54
C ALA A 355 19.09 -11.40 -7.06
N GLY A 356 18.96 -11.12 -8.37
CA GLY A 356 19.61 -9.98 -9.00
C GLY A 356 19.12 -8.64 -8.46
N LEU A 357 17.81 -8.49 -8.24
CA LEU A 357 17.24 -7.25 -7.73
C LEU A 357 17.50 -7.05 -6.23
N LEU A 358 17.42 -8.10 -5.41
CA LEU A 358 17.75 -8.03 -3.97
C LEU A 358 19.21 -7.66 -3.70
N GLN A 359 20.11 -8.01 -4.62
CA GLN A 359 21.52 -7.66 -4.54
C GLN A 359 21.86 -6.37 -5.29
N TYR A 360 20.90 -5.76 -5.99
CA TYR A 360 21.12 -4.55 -6.76
C TYR A 360 21.40 -3.36 -5.82
N PRO A 361 22.55 -2.67 -5.95
CA PRO A 361 22.94 -1.63 -5.00
C PRO A 361 22.02 -0.40 -5.10
N ILE A 362 21.60 0.10 -3.92
CA ILE A 362 20.91 1.38 -3.79
C ILE A 362 21.93 2.42 -3.30
N GLU A 363 22.68 2.99 -4.25
CA GLU A 363 23.76 3.94 -3.94
C GLU A 363 23.22 5.26 -3.38
N GLN A 364 22.14 5.77 -3.97
CA GLN A 364 21.48 6.98 -3.50
C GLN A 364 20.22 6.60 -2.72
N ARG A 365 20.25 6.72 -1.40
CA ARG A 365 19.10 6.38 -0.57
C ARG A 365 18.14 7.56 -0.41
N VAL A 366 16.89 7.22 -0.11
CA VAL A 366 15.80 8.15 0.16
C VAL A 366 15.17 7.88 1.51
N LYS A 367 14.64 8.92 2.15
CA LYS A 367 13.83 8.82 3.37
C LYS A 367 12.63 9.73 3.28
N ARG A 368 11.64 9.52 4.13
CA ARG A 368 10.51 10.43 4.28
C ARG A 368 10.75 11.37 5.45
N GLN A 369 10.42 12.64 5.23
CA GLN A 369 10.52 13.69 6.24
C GLN A 369 9.43 14.72 5.96
N HIS A 370 8.61 15.02 6.97
CA HIS A 370 7.47 15.94 6.85
C HIS A 370 6.57 15.63 5.63
N ASN A 371 6.24 14.35 5.44
CA ASN A 371 5.43 13.83 4.33
C ASN A 371 5.99 14.04 2.92
N LYS A 372 7.27 14.41 2.81
CA LYS A 372 8.00 14.52 1.54
C LYS A 372 9.09 13.46 1.46
N LEU A 373 9.40 13.03 0.25
CA LEU A 373 10.54 12.16 0.01
C LEU A 373 11.78 13.03 -0.19
N ILE A 374 12.85 12.71 0.52
CA ILE A 374 14.12 13.43 0.42
C ILE A 374 15.29 12.47 0.24
N LEU A 375 16.37 12.95 -0.35
CA LEU A 375 17.64 12.24 -0.39
C LEU A 375 18.21 12.11 1.03
N THR A 376 18.77 10.96 1.37
CA THR A 376 19.63 10.87 2.56
C THR A 376 20.98 11.46 2.19
N GLN A 377 21.47 12.45 2.94
CA GLN A 377 22.84 12.93 2.76
C GLN A 377 23.80 11.76 2.93
N SER A 378 24.58 11.46 1.88
CA SER A 378 25.72 10.57 1.98
C SER A 378 26.63 11.15 3.05
N HIS A 379 26.72 10.50 4.22
CA HIS A 379 27.83 10.74 5.12
C HIS A 379 29.07 10.28 4.36
N SER A 380 29.64 11.18 3.57
CA SER A 380 31.02 11.10 3.18
C SER A 380 31.79 11.24 4.47
N ALA A 381 32.17 10.10 5.05
CA ALA A 381 33.25 10.07 6.02
C ALA A 381 34.43 10.81 5.38
N ARG A 382 34.72 11.99 5.89
CA ARG A 382 36.00 12.67 5.73
C ARG A 382 36.73 12.58 7.06
#